data_AF-A0ABD0BZ79-F1
#
_entry.id   AF-A0ABD0BZ79-F1
#
_cell.length_a   1.000
_cell.length_b   1.000
_cell.length_c   1.000
_cell.angle_alpha   90.00
_cell.angle_beta   90.00
_cell.angle_gamma   90.00
#
_symmetry.space_group_name_H-M   'P 1'
#
loop_
_entity.id
_entity.type
_entity.pdbx_description
1 polymer ?
#
loop_
_entity_poly.entity_id
_entity_poly.type
_entity_poly.pdbx_seq_one_letter_code
_entity_poly.pdbx_strand_id
1 'polypeptide(L)' 'MKKLLFAALFGFSCVAAAAPQPVIDTDAVAQLTEIRNILLTNQQKVYACSDGEKLYTVGLQIKHDGSEYKCVLKKDHAEW' A
#
# COMPACT_ATOMS: atom_id res chain seq x y z
N MET A 1 17.44 58.75 -50.43
CA MET A 1 16.30 58.26 -49.63
C MET A 1 16.26 56.74 -49.77
N LYS A 2 16.95 56.02 -48.89
CA LYS A 2 16.50 55.35 -47.64
C LYS A 2 15.75 54.03 -47.91
N LYS A 3 16.53 52.95 -47.81
CA LYS A 3 16.12 51.53 -47.84
C LYS A 3 15.26 51.24 -46.61
N LEU A 4 14.15 50.52 -46.77
CA LEU A 4 13.44 49.93 -45.64
C LEU A 4 13.15 48.46 -45.94
N LEU A 5 13.82 47.62 -45.16
CA LEU A 5 13.65 46.18 -45.06
C LEU A 5 12.35 45.90 -44.32
N PHE A 6 11.45 45.10 -44.89
CA PHE A 6 10.36 44.51 -44.13
C PHE A 6 10.73 43.06 -43.80
N ALA A 7 11.32 42.89 -42.62
CA ALA A 7 11.50 41.58 -42.01
C ALA A 7 10.13 41.06 -41.57
N ALA A 8 9.67 39.96 -42.19
CA ALA A 8 8.50 39.22 -41.74
C ALA A 8 8.86 38.49 -40.43
N LEU A 9 8.59 39.14 -39.30
CA LEU A 9 8.56 38.49 -37.99
C LEU A 9 7.31 37.62 -37.92
N PHE A 10 7.44 36.35 -38.30
CA PHE A 10 6.47 35.33 -37.92
C PHE A 10 6.56 35.11 -36.41
N GLY A 11 5.76 35.88 -35.66
CA GLY A 11 5.53 35.64 -34.24
C GLY A 11 4.73 34.34 -34.08
N PHE A 12 5.43 33.23 -33.88
CA PHE A 12 4.79 32.02 -33.40
C PHE A 12 4.40 32.23 -31.93
N SER A 13 3.13 32.52 -31.68
CA SER A 13 2.56 32.46 -30.34
C SER A 13 2.47 30.97 -29.96
N CYS A 14 3.50 30.46 -29.28
CA CYS A 14 3.43 29.16 -28.62
C CYS A 14 2.38 29.25 -27.51
N VAL A 15 1.18 28.76 -27.77
CA VAL A 15 0.20 28.52 -26.71
C VAL A 15 0.73 27.33 -25.91
N ALA A 16 1.34 27.59 -24.75
CA ALA A 16 1.67 26.53 -23.80
C ALA A 16 0.35 25.93 -23.34
N ALA A 17 -0.02 24.76 -23.88
CA ALA A 17 -1.11 23.97 -23.35
C ALA A 17 -0.74 23.61 -21.90
N ALA A 18 -1.44 24.18 -20.93
CA ALA A 18 -1.31 23.78 -19.55
C ALA A 18 -1.57 22.27 -19.46
N ALA A 19 -0.60 21.52 -18.94
CA ALA A 19 -0.78 20.09 -18.74
C ALA A 19 -2.02 19.89 -17.84
N PRO A 20 -2.93 18.97 -18.18
CA PRO A 20 -4.09 18.71 -17.35
C PRO A 20 -3.63 18.35 -15.95
N GLN A 21 -4.02 19.15 -14.96
CA GLN A 21 -3.75 18.82 -13.57
C GLN A 21 -4.52 17.55 -13.22
N PRO A 22 -3.90 16.57 -12.56
CA PRO A 22 -4.61 15.38 -12.12
C PRO A 22 -5.72 15.82 -11.17
N VAL A 23 -6.96 15.54 -11.54
CA VAL A 23 -8.10 15.71 -10.63
C VAL A 23 -7.94 14.63 -9.57
N ILE A 24 -7.57 15.04 -8.36
CA ILE A 24 -7.52 14.14 -7.21
C ILE A 24 -8.94 14.02 -6.67
N ASP A 25 -9.48 12.81 -6.72
CA ASP A 25 -10.71 12.48 -6.03
C ASP A 25 -10.44 12.47 -4.53
N THR A 26 -10.73 13.60 -3.88
CA THR A 26 -10.50 13.80 -2.45
C THR A 26 -11.33 12.84 -1.59
N ASP A 27 -12.49 12.41 -2.09
CA ASP A 27 -13.39 11.50 -1.37
C ASP A 27 -12.83 10.08 -1.40
N ALA A 28 -12.33 9.63 -2.55
CA ALA A 28 -11.64 8.35 -2.67
C ALA A 28 -10.39 8.30 -1.76
N VAL A 29 -9.62 9.39 -1.71
CA VAL A 29 -8.44 9.49 -0.82
C VAL A 29 -8.85 9.44 0.65
N ALA A 30 -9.94 10.10 1.04
CA ALA A 30 -10.46 10.07 2.40
C ALA A 30 -10.89 8.65 2.81
N GLN A 31 -11.64 7.95 1.94
CA GLN A 31 -12.08 6.58 2.19
C GLN A 31 -10.91 5.60 2.32
N LEU A 32 -9.90 5.70 1.44
CA LEU A 32 -8.71 4.86 1.54
C LEU A 32 -7.91 5.12 2.82
N THR A 33 -7.86 6.37 3.27
CA THR A 33 -7.20 6.75 4.53
C THR A 33 -7.95 6.17 5.73
N GLU A 34 -9.29 6.21 5.71
CA GLU A 34 -10.12 5.60 6.75
C GLU A 34 -9.94 4.09 6.81
N ILE A 35 -10.00 3.40 5.66
CA ILE A 35 -9.76 1.95 5.58
C ILE A 35 -8.37 1.60 6.12
N ARG A 36 -7.34 2.38 5.77
CA ARG A 36 -5.98 2.18 6.28
C ARG A 36 -5.93 2.31 7.80
N ASN A 37 -6.60 3.32 8.38
CA ASN A 37 -6.63 3.53 9.82
C ASN A 37 -7.38 2.39 10.53
N ILE A 38 -8.49 1.90 9.95
CA ILE A 38 -9.21 0.72 10.43
C ILE A 38 -8.29 -0.50 10.40
N LEU A 39 -7.53 -0.74 9.34
CA LEU A 39 -6.61 -1.89 9.26
C LEU A 39 -5.44 -1.78 10.25
N LEU A 40 -4.91 -0.57 10.48
CA LEU A 40 -3.84 -0.34 11.45
C LEU A 40 -4.33 -0.54 12.89
N THR A 41 -5.55 -0.10 13.20
CA THR A 41 -6.17 -0.28 14.53
C THR A 41 -6.64 -1.70 14.77
N ASN A 42 -7.09 -2.39 13.72
CA ASN A 42 -7.49 -3.80 13.73
C ASN A 42 -6.34 -4.73 13.37
N GLN A 43 -5.08 -4.32 13.59
CA GLN A 43 -3.97 -5.26 13.53
C GLN A 43 -4.09 -6.25 14.69
N GLN A 44 -5.01 -7.21 14.56
CA GLN A 44 -5.14 -8.35 15.45
C GLN A 44 -3.78 -9.02 15.47
N LYS A 45 -3.20 -9.14 16.66
CA LYS A 45 -1.99 -9.94 16.84
C LYS A 45 -2.34 -11.36 16.44
N VAL A 46 -1.84 -11.77 15.27
CA VAL A 46 -1.99 -13.14 14.78
C VAL A 46 -0.93 -13.97 15.49
N TYR A 47 -1.39 -14.80 16.44
CA TYR A 47 -0.54 -15.73 17.16
C TYR A 47 -0.51 -17.07 16.41
N ALA A 48 0.69 -17.58 16.17
CA ALA A 48 0.91 -18.85 15.49
C ALA A 48 2.18 -19.52 16.03
N CYS A 49 2.20 -20.85 16.01
CA CYS A 49 3.40 -21.63 16.27
C CYS A 49 4.12 -21.94 14.95
N SER A 50 5.44 -22.10 14.99
CA SER A 50 6.25 -22.47 13.82
C SER A 50 7.08 -23.70 14.13
N ASP A 51 7.17 -24.63 13.18
CA ASP A 51 8.16 -25.71 13.22
C ASP A 51 9.47 -25.34 12.49
N GLY A 52 9.56 -24.12 11.96
CA GLY A 52 10.67 -23.63 11.13
C GLY A 52 10.37 -23.64 9.63
N GLU A 53 9.39 -24.41 9.17
CA GLU A 53 8.97 -24.49 7.76
C GLU A 53 7.57 -23.92 7.52
N LYS A 54 6.65 -24.15 8.48
CA LYS A 54 5.23 -23.82 8.38
C LYS A 54 4.75 -23.10 9.63
N LEU A 55 3.73 -22.27 9.43
CA LEU A 55 3.00 -21.62 10.51
C LEU A 55 1.72 -22.40 10.82
N TYR A 56 1.42 -22.55 12.10
CA TYR A 56 0.28 -23.29 12.61
C TYR A 56 -0.57 -22.38 13.49
N THR A 57 -1.86 -22.33 13.17
CA THR A 57 -2.83 -21.53 13.92
C THR A 57 -2.97 -22.07 15.35
N VAL A 58 -3.14 -21.18 16.32
CA VAL A 58 -3.48 -21.53 17.71
C VAL A 58 -4.69 -22.48 17.75
N GLY A 59 -4.60 -23.51 18.57
CA GLY A 59 -5.60 -24.55 18.74
C GLY A 59 -5.39 -25.78 17.87
N LEU A 60 -4.54 -25.68 16.84
CA LEU A 60 -4.21 -26.81 15.98
C LEU A 60 -3.36 -27.84 16.74
N GLN A 61 -3.73 -29.11 16.57
CA GLN A 61 -2.97 -30.26 17.04
C GLN A 61 -2.31 -30.95 15.84
N ILE A 62 -1.02 -31.23 15.95
CA ILE A 62 -0.23 -31.88 14.90
C ILE A 62 0.54 -33.05 15.46
N LYS A 63 0.90 -34.00 14.59
CA LYS A 63 1.86 -35.06 14.89
C LYS A 63 3.14 -34.82 14.12
N HIS A 64 4.26 -34.80 14.82
CA HIS A 64 5.59 -34.63 14.26
C HIS A 64 6.54 -35.62 14.93
N ASP A 65 7.26 -36.42 14.14
CA ASP A 65 8.18 -37.47 14.61
C ASP A 65 7.58 -38.41 15.67
N GLY A 66 6.31 -38.78 15.49
CA GLY A 66 5.59 -39.68 16.41
C GLY A 66 5.12 -39.04 17.72
N SER A 67 5.47 -37.77 17.97
CA SER A 67 4.98 -36.98 19.10
C SER A 67 3.83 -36.08 18.69
N GLU A 68 2.91 -35.81 19.62
CA GLU A 68 1.76 -34.93 19.40
C GLU A 68 2.00 -33.58 20.07
N TYR A 69 1.79 -32.49 19.30
CA TYR A 69 2.01 -31.11 19.72
C TYR A 69 0.72 -30.31 19.55
N LYS A 70 0.51 -29.33 20.42
CA LYS A 70 -0.65 -28.45 20.33
C LYS A 70 -0.20 -27.01 20.41
N CYS A 71 -0.47 -26.24 19.36
CA CYS A 71 -0.21 -24.81 19.43
C CYS A 71 -1.19 -24.13 20.41
N VAL A 72 -0.68 -23.56 21.51
CA VAL A 72 -1.48 -22.90 22.55
C VAL A 72 -1.14 -21.41 22.62
N LEU A 73 -2.17 -20.57 22.79
CA LEU A 73 -2.00 -19.15 23.09
C LEU A 73 -1.85 -18.97 24.60
N LYS A 74 -0.68 -18.47 25.03
CA LYS A 74 -0.42 -18.05 26.40
C LYS A 74 -0.29 -16.54 26.48
N LYS A 75 -1.28 -15.88 27.07
CA LYS A 75 -1.39 -14.43 27.29
C LYS A 75 -1.16 -13.59 26.03
N ASP A 76 0.08 -13.50 25.57
CA ASP A 76 0.56 -12.65 24.50
C ASP A 76 1.53 -13.33 23.52
N HIS A 77 1.69 -14.65 23.55
CA HIS A 77 2.47 -15.42 22.57
C HIS A 77 1.90 -16.84 22.35
N ALA A 78 2.27 -17.47 21.24
CA ALA A 78 1.96 -18.87 20.95
C ALA A 78 3.17 -19.78 21.22
N GLU A 79 2.93 -20.97 21.76
CA GLU A 79 3.93 -22.00 22.02
C GLU A 79 3.37 -23.41 21.78
N TRP A 80 4.27 -24.39 21.60
CA TRP A 80 3.98 -25.80 21.30
C TRP A 80 3.70 -26.67 22.52
#